data_AF-A0A7J2PSC4-F1
#
_entry.id   AF-A0A7J2PSC4-F1
#
_cell.length_a   1.000
_cell.length_b   1.000
_cell.length_c   1.000
_cell.angle_alpha   90.00
_cell.angle_beta   90.00
_cell.angle_gamma   90.00
#
_symmetry.space_group_name_H-M   'P 1'
#
loop_
_entity.id
_entity.type
_entity.pdbx_description
1 polymer ?
#
loop_
_entity_poly.entity_id
_entity_poly.type
_entity_poly.pdbx_seq_one_letter_code
_entity_poly.pdbx_strand_id
1 'polypeptide(L)'
;MSDISKIFSDAINEQYGAAIAMLEQNLKSCPKEVWDDRTSGPPFWQVTFHVMWYLDWYLSDSRNTREGFKSKFGEEPSQDLNKAPKVTLTRNQLLDYL
;
A
#
# COMPACT_ATOMS: atom_id res chain seq x y z
N MET A 1 -30.51 2.50 -16.07
CA MET A 1 -29.79 2.35 -14.78
C MET A 1 -28.52 1.49 -14.89
N SER A 2 -28.36 0.60 -15.88
CA SER A 2 -27.15 -0.24 -16.02
C SER A 2 -25.90 0.50 -16.52
N ASP A 3 -26.04 1.53 -17.37
CA ASP A 3 -24.89 2.22 -17.97
C ASP A 3 -24.10 3.11 -17.00
N ILE A 4 -24.81 3.85 -16.14
CA ILE A 4 -24.17 4.76 -15.18
C ILE A 4 -23.37 3.97 -14.14
N SER A 5 -23.91 2.86 -13.63
CA SER A 5 -23.20 1.99 -12.69
C SER A 5 -21.92 1.42 -13.32
N LYS A 6 -21.97 1.08 -14.60
CA LYS A 6 -20.80 0.57 -15.33
C LYS A 6 -19.72 1.65 -15.48
N ILE A 7 -20.11 2.87 -15.89
CA ILE A 7 -19.17 4.00 -16.01
C ILE A 7 -18.47 4.27 -14.67
N PHE A 8 -19.20 4.24 -13.55
CA PHE A 8 -18.60 4.43 -12.24
C PHE A 8 -17.63 3.31 -11.86
N SER A 9 -18.01 2.05 -12.08
CA SER A 9 -17.12 0.92 -11.82
C SER A 9 -15.86 0.98 -12.68
N ASP A 10 -16.00 1.29 -13.98
CA ASP A 10 -14.88 1.42 -14.91
C ASP A 10 -13.95 2.56 -14.47
N ALA A 11 -14.49 3.74 -14.14
CA ALA A 11 -13.70 4.87 -13.66
C ALA A 11 -12.94 4.57 -12.35
N ILE A 12 -13.55 3.84 -11.42
CA ILE A 12 -12.89 3.43 -10.18
C ILE A 12 -11.76 2.44 -10.49
N ASN A 13 -12.02 1.43 -11.33
CA ASN A 13 -11.01 0.45 -11.72
C ASN A 13 -9.80 1.11 -12.42
N GLU A 14 -10.04 2.05 -13.33
CA GLU A 14 -9.00 2.81 -14.00
C GLU A 14 -8.18 3.66 -13.02
N GLN A 15 -8.84 4.33 -12.06
CA GLN A 15 -8.15 5.12 -11.04
C GLN A 15 -7.28 4.26 -10.12
N TYR A 16 -7.79 3.12 -9.63
CA TYR A 16 -7.00 2.19 -8.82
C TYR A 16 -5.83 1.62 -9.61
N GLY A 17 -6.07 1.17 -10.84
CA GLY A 17 -5.02 0.63 -11.72
C GLY A 17 -3.90 1.63 -11.98
N ALA A 18 -4.25 2.89 -12.31
CA ALA A 18 -3.28 3.95 -12.53
C ALA A 18 -2.49 4.29 -11.26
N ALA A 19 -3.15 4.37 -10.10
CA ALA A 19 -2.50 4.64 -8.82
C ALA A 19 -1.52 3.52 -8.42
N ILE A 20 -1.90 2.26 -8.62
CA ILE A 20 -1.05 1.09 -8.36
C ILE A 20 0.16 1.07 -9.31
N ALA A 21 -0.05 1.33 -10.60
CA ALA A 21 1.05 1.43 -11.57
C ALA A 21 2.04 2.55 -11.21
N MET A 22 1.55 3.71 -10.77
CA MET A 22 2.40 4.81 -10.28
C MET A 22 3.17 4.40 -9.02
N LEU A 23 2.52 3.70 -8.08
CA LEU A 23 3.17 3.19 -6.87
C LEU A 23 4.31 2.23 -7.20
N GLU A 24 4.11 1.33 -8.17
CA GLU A 24 5.14 0.40 -8.66
C GLU A 24 6.36 1.15 -9.20
N GLN A 25 6.14 2.18 -10.02
CA GLN A 25 7.23 3.00 -10.58
C GLN A 25 7.97 3.76 -9.48
N ASN A 26 7.26 4.26 -8.47
CA ASN A 26 7.85 4.94 -7.32
C ASN A 26 8.72 3.99 -6.50
N LEU A 27 8.27 2.76 -6.25
CA LEU A 27 9.08 1.73 -5.56
C LEU A 27 10.38 1.45 -6.32
N LYS A 28 10.30 1.27 -7.64
CA LYS A 28 11.45 0.99 -8.51
C LYS A 28 12.45 2.13 -8.55
N SER A 29 11.96 3.37 -8.54
CA SER A 29 12.77 4.57 -8.75
C SER A 29 13.27 5.22 -7.45
N CYS A 30 12.74 4.83 -6.28
CA CYS A 30 13.11 5.42 -5.00
C CYS A 30 14.61 5.27 -4.71
N PRO A 31 15.36 6.37 -4.49
CA PRO A 31 16.77 6.33 -4.11
C PRO A 31 17.00 5.57 -2.80
N LYS A 32 18.16 4.92 -2.67
CA LYS A 32 18.49 4.10 -1.49
C LYS A 32 18.55 4.96 -0.22
N GLU A 33 19.00 6.20 -0.35
CA GLU A 33 19.22 7.15 0.73
C GLU A 33 17.90 7.61 1.35
N VAL A 34 16.83 7.65 0.56
CA VAL A 34 15.49 8.07 1.00
C VAL A 34 14.66 6.89 1.52
N TRP A 35 15.00 5.66 1.07
CA TRP A 35 14.20 4.46 1.33
C TRP A 35 13.79 4.31 2.79
N ASP A 36 14.76 4.38 3.70
CA ASP A 36 14.61 4.23 5.16
C ASP A 36 15.06 5.49 5.92
N ASP A 37 14.96 6.67 5.31
CA ASP A 37 15.21 7.94 6.01
C ASP A 37 14.06 8.22 6.99
N ARG A 38 14.39 8.27 8.29
CA ARG A 38 13.45 8.49 9.39
C ARG A 38 13.61 9.84 10.06
N THR A 39 14.43 10.73 9.49
CA THR A 39 14.76 12.03 10.10
C THR A 39 13.56 12.98 10.15
N SER A 40 12.62 12.84 9.21
CA SER A 40 11.52 13.78 9.00
C SER A 40 10.13 13.13 9.08
N GLY A 41 10.03 11.92 9.64
CA GLY A 41 8.78 11.17 9.76
C GLY A 41 8.90 9.72 9.29
N PRO A 42 7.76 9.08 8.93
CA PRO A 42 7.74 7.73 8.37
C PRO A 42 8.64 7.63 7.13
N PRO A 43 9.51 6.62 7.04
CA PRO A 43 10.33 6.42 5.86
C PRO A 43 9.47 6.09 4.65
N PHE A 44 10.01 6.34 3.45
CA PHE A 44 9.30 6.12 2.19
C PHE A 44 8.67 4.71 2.11
N TRP A 45 9.44 3.67 2.48
CA TRP A 45 8.95 2.29 2.42
C TRP A 45 7.71 2.08 3.31
N GLN A 46 7.65 2.74 4.49
CA GLN A 46 6.53 2.60 5.42
C GLN A 46 5.28 3.27 4.86
N VAL A 47 5.42 4.44 4.22
CA VAL A 47 4.32 5.11 3.53
C VAL A 47 3.78 4.24 2.39
N THR A 48 4.66 3.64 1.59
CA THR A 48 4.21 2.74 0.52
C THR A 48 3.56 1.47 1.07
N PHE A 49 4.08 0.91 2.16
CA PHE A 49 3.49 -0.24 2.85
C PHE A 49 2.12 0.09 3.43
N HIS A 50 1.94 1.26 4.03
CA HIS A 50 0.66 1.77 4.51
C HIS A 50 -0.38 1.78 3.38
N VAL A 51 -0.03 2.32 2.22
CA VAL A 51 -0.94 2.37 1.06
C VAL A 51 -1.35 0.96 0.61
N MET A 52 -0.39 0.03 0.44
CA MET A 52 -0.69 -1.35 0.00
C MET A 52 -1.50 -2.13 1.03
N TRP A 53 -1.17 -1.98 2.31
CA TRP A 53 -1.91 -2.62 3.39
C TRP A 53 -3.38 -2.19 3.38
N TYR A 54 -3.64 -0.88 3.25
CA TYR A 54 -5.01 -0.38 3.20
C TYR A 54 -5.70 -0.69 1.88
N LEU A 55 -4.97 -0.79 0.77
CA LEU A 55 -5.52 -1.26 -0.50
C LEU A 55 -6.14 -2.66 -0.32
N ASP A 56 -5.37 -3.62 0.19
CA ASP A 56 -5.86 -4.98 0.46
C ASP A 56 -7.01 -4.97 1.48
N TRP A 57 -6.90 -4.13 2.51
CA TRP A 57 -7.94 -4.00 3.52
C TRP A 57 -9.26 -3.50 2.91
N TYR A 58 -9.24 -2.40 2.16
CA TYR A 58 -10.45 -1.83 1.56
C TYR A 58 -11.06 -2.75 0.50
N LEU A 59 -10.21 -3.44 -0.28
CA LEU A 59 -10.63 -4.35 -1.34
C LEU A 59 -10.98 -5.77 -0.84
N SER A 60 -10.89 -6.03 0.47
CA SER A 60 -11.32 -7.30 1.04
C SER A 60 -12.81 -7.58 0.81
N ASP A 61 -13.14 -8.82 0.46
CA ASP A 61 -14.49 -9.27 0.04
C ASP A 61 -15.60 -9.07 1.09
N SER A 62 -15.23 -8.92 2.36
CA SER A 62 -16.21 -8.77 3.44
C SER A 62 -15.71 -7.93 4.60
N ARG A 63 -16.65 -7.41 5.38
CA ARG A 63 -16.35 -6.74 6.66
C ARG A 63 -15.61 -7.65 7.63
N ASN A 64 -15.96 -8.93 7.70
CA ASN A 64 -15.30 -9.88 8.61
C ASN A 64 -13.84 -10.09 8.21
N THR A 65 -13.56 -10.18 6.90
CA THR A 65 -12.19 -10.25 6.37
C THR A 65 -11.38 -9.01 6.77
N ARG A 66 -12.01 -7.83 6.73
CA ARG A 66 -11.38 -6.56 7.16
C ARG A 66 -11.05 -6.52 8.65
N GLU A 67 -11.96 -6.95 9.51
CA GLU A 67 -11.74 -6.95 10.97
C GLU A 67 -10.61 -7.90 11.38
N GLY A 68 -10.42 -8.99 10.64
CA GLY A 68 -9.36 -9.97 10.86
C GLY A 68 -8.12 -9.80 9.99
N PHE A 69 -8.00 -8.72 9.20
CA PHE A 69 -6.94 -8.58 8.22
C PHE A 69 -5.55 -8.52 8.88
N LYS A 70 -4.62 -9.33 8.37
CA LYS A 70 -3.24 -9.40 8.86
C LYS A 70 -2.28 -9.22 7.70
N SER A 71 -1.26 -8.40 7.92
CA SER A 71 -0.17 -8.24 6.96
C SER A 71 0.58 -9.56 6.78
N LYS A 72 0.96 -9.88 5.55
CA LYS A 72 1.89 -10.99 5.24
C LYS A 72 3.29 -10.80 5.84
N PHE A 73 3.63 -9.57 6.24
CA PHE A 73 4.92 -9.21 6.85
C PHE A 73 4.88 -9.14 8.38
N GLY A 74 3.77 -9.53 9.01
CA GLY A 74 3.60 -9.41 10.46
C GLY A 74 3.42 -7.96 10.93
N GLU A 75 3.62 -7.72 12.23
CA GLU A 75 3.30 -6.43 12.88
C GLU A 75 4.49 -5.47 12.95
N GLU A 76 5.72 -6.00 13.00
CA GLU A 76 6.95 -5.22 13.21
C GLU A 76 7.23 -4.16 12.14
N PRO A 77 6.91 -4.37 10.85
CA PRO A 77 7.01 -3.32 9.83
C PRO A 77 6.01 -2.18 10.00
N SER A 78 4.92 -2.41 10.73
CA SER A 78 3.82 -1.47 11.03
C SER A 78 3.34 -0.58 9.88
N GLN A 79 2.13 -0.84 9.39
CA GLN A 79 1.41 0.03 8.45
C GLN A 79 0.94 1.35 9.08
N ASP A 80 1.03 1.50 10.41
CA ASP A 80 0.58 2.69 11.13
C ASP A 80 1.67 3.76 11.08
N LEU A 81 1.42 4.84 10.35
CA LEU A 81 2.37 5.94 10.17
C LEU A 81 2.66 6.72 11.46
N ASN A 82 1.87 6.53 12.52
CA ASN A 82 2.15 7.11 13.83
C ASN A 82 3.07 6.22 14.69
N LYS A 83 3.42 5.02 14.20
CA LYS A 83 4.31 4.08 14.89
C LYS A 83 5.62 3.98 14.15
N ALA A 84 6.71 4.24 14.86
CA ALA A 84 8.04 4.02 14.33
C ALA A 84 8.25 2.51 14.06
N PRO A 85 8.58 2.11 12.83
CA PRO A 85 8.75 0.71 12.49
C PRO A 85 10.04 0.15 13.10
N LYS A 86 10.02 -1.12 13.51
CA LYS A 86 11.21 -1.76 14.13
C LYS A 86 12.10 -2.49 13.14
N VAL A 87 11.54 -2.82 11.98
CA VAL A 87 12.23 -3.45 10.85
C VAL A 87 12.07 -2.60 9.61
N THR A 88 12.89 -2.87 8.60
CA THR A 88 12.86 -2.16 7.31
C THR A 88 12.46 -3.16 6.23
N LEU A 89 11.35 -2.91 5.54
CA LEU A 89 11.00 -3.70 4.36
C LEU A 89 11.91 -3.33 3.19
N THR A 90 12.35 -4.32 2.44
CA THR A 90 13.15 -4.12 1.23
C THR A 90 12.27 -3.74 0.05
N ARG A 91 12.88 -3.11 -0.97
CA ARG A 91 12.20 -2.81 -2.23
C ARG A 91 11.59 -4.06 -2.87
N ASN A 92 12.32 -5.18 -2.89
CA ASN A 92 11.83 -6.41 -3.49
C ASN A 92 10.64 -6.97 -2.71
N GLN A 93 10.66 -6.95 -1.38
CA GLN A 93 9.50 -7.37 -0.59
C GLN A 93 8.25 -6.57 -0.92
N LEU A 94 8.37 -5.24 -1.09
CA LEU A 94 7.22 -4.40 -1.43
C LEU A 94 6.79 -4.55 -2.89
N LEU A 95 7.72 -4.78 -3.83
CA LEU A 95 7.38 -5.11 -5.21
C LEU A 95 6.72 -6.49 -5.34
N ASP A 96 7.13 -7.47 -4.54
CA ASP A 96 6.50 -8.80 -4.46
C ASP A 96 5.15 -8.75 -3.71
N TYR A 97 4.79 -7.61 -3.12
CA TYR A 97 3.51 -7.42 -2.43
C TYR A 97 2.48 -6.71 -3.26
N LEU A 98 2.91 -5.74 -4.04
CA LEU A 98 2.06 -5.03 -4.98
C LEU A 98 1.53 -5.95 -6.09
#